data_AF-A0A1M6NJ33-F1
#
_entry.id   AF-A0A1M6NJ33-F1
#
_cell.length_a   1.000
_cell.length_b   1.000
_cell.length_c   1.000
_cell.angle_alpha   90.00
_cell.angle_beta   90.00
_cell.angle_gamma   90.00
#
_symmetry.space_group_name_H-M   'P 1'
#
loop_
_entity.id
_entity.type
_entity.pdbx_description
1 polymer ?
#
loop_
_entity_poly.entity_id
_entity_poly.type
_entity_poly.pdbx_seq_one_letter_code
_entity_poly.pdbx_strand_id
1 'polypeptide(L)'
;MRHLSPKSYISFAPTTKPRHALTETAEVRAALDAAARRWPEDKGRPSRLLKRLITKGRQSVETSEGSTQAVRRAALDRLSGAYTGMYEAGYLAELRQDWPE
;
A
#
# COMPACT_ATOMS: atom_id res chain seq x y z
N MET A 1 -0.39 -45.47 38.83
CA MET A 1 0.81 -44.62 38.68
C MET A 1 0.62 -43.72 37.47
N ARG A 2 1.10 -42.48 37.56
CA ARG A 2 0.62 -41.24 36.89
C ARG A 2 0.37 -41.34 35.38
N HIS A 3 -0.82 -40.85 35.00
CA HIS A 3 -1.23 -40.50 33.65
C HIS A 3 -0.30 -39.47 33.01
N LEU A 4 0.12 -39.72 31.77
CA LEU A 4 0.72 -38.73 30.88
C LEU A 4 -0.34 -38.20 29.91
N SER A 5 -0.79 -36.95 30.11
CA SER A 5 -1.16 -36.06 29.01
C SER A 5 -1.07 -34.62 29.54
N PRO A 6 -0.57 -33.65 28.75
CA PRO A 6 -1.47 -33.05 27.75
C PRO A 6 -0.76 -32.63 26.46
N LYS A 7 -1.27 -33.05 25.31
CA LYS A 7 -1.08 -32.31 24.05
C LYS A 7 -2.43 -31.76 23.65
N SER A 8 -2.75 -30.56 24.13
CA SER A 8 -3.84 -29.77 23.55
C SER A 8 -3.41 -29.36 22.14
N TYR A 9 -3.82 -30.14 21.14
CA TYR A 9 -3.81 -29.68 19.76
C TYR A 9 -4.78 -28.50 19.69
N ILE A 10 -4.26 -27.32 19.34
CA ILE A 10 -5.03 -26.11 19.13
C ILE A 10 -6.14 -26.44 18.13
N SER A 11 -7.38 -26.45 18.62
CA SER A 11 -8.57 -26.55 17.80
C SER A 11 -8.62 -25.32 16.89
N PHE A 12 -8.61 -25.58 15.59
CA PHE A 12 -8.73 -24.57 14.55
C PHE A 12 -10.07 -23.86 14.70
N ALA A 13 -10.08 -22.66 15.29
CA ALA A 13 -11.23 -21.77 15.21
C ALA A 13 -11.21 -21.08 13.82
N PRO A 14 -12.20 -21.30 12.94
CA PRO A 14 -12.24 -20.67 11.63
C PRO A 14 -12.50 -19.18 11.80
N THR A 15 -11.43 -18.39 11.74
CA THR A 15 -11.56 -16.94 11.57
C THR A 15 -11.80 -16.68 10.09
N THR A 16 -12.86 -15.96 9.73
CA THR A 16 -13.20 -15.62 8.33
C THR A 16 -12.08 -14.87 7.60
N LYS A 17 -11.20 -14.19 8.35
CA LYS A 17 -10.09 -13.41 7.80
C LYS A 17 -8.80 -14.23 7.70
N PRO A 18 -8.00 -14.06 6.62
CA PRO A 18 -6.71 -14.72 6.49
C PRO A 18 -5.77 -14.29 7.62
N ARG A 19 -4.91 -15.22 8.06
CA ARG A 19 -3.88 -14.97 9.07
C ARG A 19 -2.53 -14.85 8.38
N HIS A 20 -1.84 -13.76 8.65
CA HIS A 20 -0.46 -13.55 8.23
C HIS A 20 0.44 -13.72 9.45
N ALA A 21 1.14 -14.86 9.53
CA ALA A 21 2.11 -15.10 10.59
C ALA A 21 3.35 -14.22 10.35
N LEU A 22 3.83 -13.57 11.40
CA LEU A 22 5.01 -12.72 11.35
C LEU A 22 5.95 -13.10 12.49
N THR A 23 7.17 -13.49 12.16
CA THR A 23 8.23 -13.75 13.12
C THR A 23 8.89 -12.44 13.53
N GLU A 24 9.11 -12.21 14.82
CA GLU A 24 9.82 -11.04 15.30
C GLU A 24 11.32 -11.17 15.01
N THR A 25 11.74 -10.59 13.89
CA THR A 25 13.15 -10.39 13.56
C THR A 25 13.69 -9.13 14.24
N ALA A 26 15.01 -8.90 14.17
CA ALA A 26 15.63 -7.68 14.68
C ALA A 26 15.02 -6.40 14.04
N GLU A 27 14.72 -6.45 12.76
CA GLU A 27 14.08 -5.35 12.02
C GLU A 27 12.65 -5.09 12.51
N VAL A 28 11.87 -6.16 12.69
CA VAL A 28 10.50 -6.05 13.25
C VAL A 28 10.54 -5.45 14.64
N ARG A 29 11.48 -5.89 15.48
CA ARG A 29 11.67 -5.32 16.82
C ARG A 29 12.02 -3.84 16.78
N ALA A 30 12.96 -3.43 15.93
CA ALA A 30 13.32 -2.02 15.77
C ALA A 30 12.13 -1.17 15.29
N ALA A 31 11.33 -1.70 14.36
CA ALA A 31 10.11 -1.04 13.90
C ALA A 31 9.06 -0.91 15.02
N LEU A 32 8.90 -1.93 15.86
CA LEU A 32 8.03 -1.90 17.03
C LEU A 32 8.51 -0.88 18.07
N ASP A 33 9.81 -0.78 18.31
CA ASP A 33 10.38 0.21 19.22
C ASP A 33 10.14 1.63 18.70
N ALA A 34 10.30 1.87 17.40
CA ALA A 34 9.96 3.14 16.77
C ALA A 34 8.47 3.47 16.87
N ALA A 35 7.61 2.48 16.61
CA ALA A 35 6.17 2.61 16.76
C ALA A 35 5.77 2.92 18.20
N ALA A 36 6.39 2.28 19.20
CA ALA A 36 6.12 2.50 20.61
C ALA A 36 6.52 3.91 21.08
N ARG A 37 7.58 4.50 20.50
CA ARG A 37 7.91 5.91 20.72
C ARG A 37 6.85 6.84 20.13
N ARG A 38 6.28 6.49 18.97
CA ARG A 38 5.27 7.29 18.28
C ARG A 38 3.87 7.17 18.88
N TRP A 39 3.53 6.00 19.40
CA TRP A 39 2.25 5.65 20.03
C TRP A 39 2.48 4.98 21.40
N PRO A 40 2.86 5.78 22.43
CA PRO A 40 3.16 5.27 23.75
C PRO A 40 1.98 4.51 24.40
N GLU A 41 0.74 4.86 24.05
CA GLU A 41 -0.49 4.24 24.56
C GLU A 41 -0.62 2.75 24.18
N ASP A 42 0.07 2.33 23.12
CA ASP A 42 0.10 0.94 22.66
C ASP A 42 1.47 0.28 22.92
N LYS A 43 2.35 0.90 23.73
CA LYS A 43 3.63 0.31 24.14
C LYS A 43 3.39 -1.04 24.83
N GLY A 44 4.18 -2.06 24.46
CA GLY A 44 4.01 -3.43 24.93
C GLY A 44 2.83 -4.19 24.29
N ARG A 45 2.14 -3.59 23.31
CA ARG A 45 1.06 -4.22 22.54
C ARG A 45 1.46 -4.37 21.06
N PRO A 46 2.37 -5.32 20.72
CA PRO A 46 2.99 -5.41 19.40
C PRO A 46 1.96 -5.52 18.26
N SER A 47 0.87 -6.28 18.43
CA SER A 47 -0.17 -6.41 17.40
C SER A 47 -0.88 -5.08 17.09
N ARG A 48 -1.04 -4.19 18.09
CA ARG A 48 -1.65 -2.86 17.88
C ARG A 48 -0.67 -1.94 17.16
N LEU A 49 0.60 -1.98 17.53
CA LEU A 49 1.67 -1.24 16.88
C LEU A 49 1.83 -1.67 15.41
N LEU A 50 1.83 -2.97 15.12
CA LEU A 50 1.85 -3.50 13.75
C LEU A 50 0.65 -2.99 12.93
N LYS A 51 -0.56 -3.00 13.51
CA LYS A 51 -1.75 -2.46 12.83
C LYS A 51 -1.58 -0.97 12.47
N ARG A 52 -1.01 -0.16 13.37
CA ARG A 52 -0.73 1.26 13.11
C ARG A 52 0.33 1.44 12.04
N LEU A 53 1.42 0.69 12.11
CA LEU A 53 2.47 0.68 11.11
C LEU A 53 1.93 0.34 9.72
N ILE A 54 1.13 -0.73 9.58
CA ILE A 54 0.49 -1.10 8.32
C ILE A 54 -0.41 0.02 7.80
N THR A 55 -1.21 0.62 8.69
CA THR A 55 -2.10 1.74 8.31
C THR A 55 -1.30 2.94 7.82
N LYS A 56 -0.20 3.28 8.49
CA LYS A 56 0.69 4.38 8.10
C LYS A 56 1.48 4.08 6.83
N GLY A 57 1.96 2.85 6.68
CA GLY A 57 2.62 2.36 5.48
C GLY A 57 1.72 2.50 4.26
N ARG A 58 0.46 2.04 4.36
CA ARG A 58 -0.55 2.23 3.31
C ARG A 58 -0.72 3.69 2.91
N GLN A 59 -0.91 4.58 3.89
CA GLN A 59 -1.03 6.03 3.64
C GLN A 59 0.21 6.58 2.90
N SER A 60 1.40 6.14 3.27
CA SER A 60 2.64 6.56 2.62
C SER A 60 2.74 6.07 1.19
N VAL A 61 2.33 4.83 0.90
CA VAL A 61 2.33 4.26 -0.45
C VAL A 61 1.32 5.01 -1.33
N GLU A 62 0.08 5.16 -0.86
CA GLU A 62 -0.99 5.87 -1.60
C GLU A 62 -0.62 7.32 -1.89
N THR A 63 0.04 8.01 -0.95
CA THR A 63 0.49 9.40 -1.16
C THR A 63 1.58 9.48 -2.23
N SER A 64 2.53 8.56 -2.24
CA SER A 64 3.59 8.49 -3.26
C SER A 64 3.03 8.17 -4.64
N GLU A 65 2.05 7.27 -4.73
CA GLU A 65 1.37 6.95 -5.99
C GLU A 65 0.54 8.13 -6.49
N GLY A 66 -0.23 8.79 -5.61
CA GLY A 66 -0.99 9.99 -5.93
C GLY A 66 -0.10 11.14 -6.40
N SER A 67 1.05 11.36 -5.74
CA SER A 67 2.05 12.33 -6.17
C SER A 67 2.61 12.00 -7.55
N THR A 68 2.93 10.73 -7.81
CA THR A 68 3.46 10.30 -9.11
C THR A 68 2.43 10.49 -10.23
N GLN A 69 1.16 10.18 -9.97
CA GLN A 69 0.07 10.38 -10.92
C GLN A 69 -0.19 11.88 -11.18
N ALA A 70 -0.16 12.70 -10.14
CA ALA A 70 -0.32 14.15 -10.26
C ALA A 70 0.80 14.79 -11.08
N VAL A 71 2.06 14.39 -10.84
CA VAL A 71 3.21 14.85 -11.63
C VAL A 71 3.06 14.44 -13.10
N ARG A 72 2.67 13.18 -13.37
CA ARG A 72 2.43 12.71 -14.73
C ARG A 72 1.30 13.48 -15.42
N ARG A 73 0.21 13.77 -14.72
CA ARG A 73 -0.93 14.52 -15.28
C ARG A 73 -0.57 15.97 -15.54
N ALA A 74 0.12 16.64 -14.62
CA ALA A 74 0.64 17.99 -14.84
C ALA A 74 1.60 18.07 -16.04
N ALA A 75 2.42 17.05 -16.26
CA ALA A 75 3.28 16.98 -17.45
C ALA A 75 2.47 16.84 -18.75
N LEU A 76 1.42 16.00 -18.76
CA LEU A 76 0.52 15.86 -19.89
C LEU A 76 -0.27 17.14 -20.17
N ASP A 77 -0.80 17.80 -19.14
CA ASP A 77 -1.55 19.06 -19.29
C ASP A 77 -0.66 20.20 -19.82
N ARG A 78 0.60 20.24 -19.38
CA ARG A 78 1.60 21.19 -19.91
C ARG A 78 1.86 20.97 -21.40
N LEU A 79 1.92 19.71 -21.83
CA LEU A 79 2.22 19.36 -23.22
C LEU A 79 0.98 19.48 -24.12
N SER A 80 -0.21 19.12 -23.64
CA SER A 80 -1.45 19.16 -24.41
C SER A 80 -1.84 20.59 -24.80
N GLY A 81 -1.60 21.57 -23.92
CA GLY A 81 -1.81 22.98 -24.21
C GLY A 81 -0.75 23.62 -25.11
N ALA A 82 0.51 23.16 -25.04
CA ALA A 82 1.64 23.81 -25.72
C ALA A 82 1.58 23.74 -27.26
N TYR A 83 0.87 22.77 -27.82
CA TYR A 83 0.73 22.59 -29.28
C TYR A 83 -0.67 22.93 -29.79
N THR A 84 -1.55 23.44 -28.93
CA THR A 84 -2.90 23.88 -29.33
C THR A 84 -2.76 25.13 -30.21
N GLY A 85 -3.11 25.01 -31.50
CA GLY A 85 -2.95 26.07 -32.51
C GLY A 85 -1.80 25.85 -33.51
N MET A 86 -0.99 24.80 -33.35
CA MET A 86 0.04 24.42 -34.33
C MET A 86 -0.51 23.57 -35.48
N TYR A 87 -1.70 23.00 -35.29
CA TYR A 87 -2.35 22.11 -36.25
C TYR A 87 -3.57 22.78 -36.85
N GLU A 88 -3.71 22.66 -38.17
CA GLU A 88 -4.83 23.19 -38.93
C GLU A 88 -6.17 22.53 -38.53
N ALA A 89 -7.25 23.27 -38.74
CA ALA A 89 -8.60 22.75 -38.51
C ALA A 89 -8.84 21.51 -39.39
N GLY A 90 -9.14 20.36 -38.77
CA GLY A 90 -9.38 19.09 -39.49
C GLY A 90 -8.20 18.12 -39.50
N TYR A 91 -6.99 18.54 -39.09
CA TYR A 91 -5.77 17.71 -39.09
C TYR A 91 -5.95 16.35 -38.37
N LEU A 92 -6.62 16.34 -37.21
CA LEU A 92 -6.89 15.10 -36.48
C LEU A 92 -7.88 14.16 -37.16
N ALA A 93 -8.78 14.68 -38.01
CA ALA A 93 -9.75 13.87 -38.74
C ALA A 93 -9.10 13.21 -39.97
N GLU A 94 -8.16 13.90 -40.62
CA GLU A 94 -7.33 13.34 -41.70
C GLU A 94 -6.40 12.25 -41.17
N LEU A 95 -5.67 12.52 -40.08
CA LEU A 95 -4.75 11.55 -39.48
C LEU A 95 -5.41 10.23 -39.05
N ARG A 96 -6.69 10.28 -38.65
CA ARG A 96 -7.45 9.09 -38.25
C ARG A 96 -7.92 8.23 -39.43
N GLN A 97 -8.01 8.80 -40.63
CA GLN A 97 -8.38 8.03 -41.82
C GLN A 97 -7.25 7.08 -42.26
N ASP A 98 -6.01 7.40 -41.90
CA ASP A 98 -4.82 6.60 -42.25
C ASP A 98 -4.57 5.41 -41.31
N TRP A 99 -5.38 5.25 -40.26
CA TRP A 99 -5.26 4.11 -39.33
C TRP A 99 -6.38 3.09 -39.59
N PRO A 100 -6.07 1.82 -39.92
CA PRO A 100 -7.08 0.78 -40.01
C PRO A 100 -7.63 0.44 -38.61
N GLU A 101 -8.90 0.00 -38.56
CA GLU A 101 -9.64 -0.36 -37.33
C GLU A 101 -8.89 -1.35 -36.41
#